data_AF-A0A2V9JWZ7-F1
#
_entry.id   AF-A0A2V9JWZ7-F1
#
_cell.length_a   1.000
_cell.length_b   1.000
_cell.length_c   1.000
_cell.angle_alpha   90.00
_cell.angle_beta   90.00
_cell.angle_gamma   90.00
#
_symmetry.space_group_name_H-M   'P 1'
#
loop_
_entity.id
_entity.type
_entity.pdbx_description
1 polymer ?
#
loop_
_entity_poly.entity_id
_entity_poly.type
_entity_poly.pdbx_seq_one_letter_code
_entity_poly.pdbx_strand_id
1 'polypeptide(L)'
;MQSVIELISELGKEGFGLVLKINRVDLDHVRQGEALVVPAKVADLLYHSPFPPQVEVVQSVRKAIFLSRRIQALAAYESGRQVYWAPTSSGKKATPTPAGLFQTNWKSRERASTVDEQWILRWYFNLDNLQGVSFHQYALPGYPASHSCIRLLEEDARWIYDWAEQWVLSKDGRKTLAYGTPVVIFGDYAYDQPPPWKRLVEDPKAATVTPQEVEAASREHLPTLLERARVRESLSPNPPLKPSS
;
A
#
# COMPACT_ATOMS: atom_id res chain seq x y z
N MET A 1 8.03 -30.67 -8.51
CA MET A 1 8.60 -29.34 -8.19
C MET A 1 8.81 -28.65 -9.52
N GLN A 2 8.09 -27.56 -9.79
CA GLN A 2 8.24 -26.78 -11.02
C GLN A 2 9.31 -25.70 -10.81
N SER A 3 10.06 -25.38 -11.86
CA SER A 3 11.00 -24.25 -11.85
C SER A 3 10.29 -22.91 -12.06
N VAL A 4 10.95 -21.80 -11.70
CA VAL A 4 10.44 -20.45 -11.98
C VAL A 4 10.24 -20.21 -13.48
N ILE A 5 11.13 -20.76 -14.33
CA ILE A 5 11.04 -20.63 -15.79
C ILE A 5 9.81 -21.35 -16.33
N GLU A 6 9.54 -22.56 -15.84
CA GLU A 6 8.33 -23.32 -16.20
C GLU A 6 7.07 -22.56 -15.79
N LEU A 7 7.05 -22.00 -14.57
CA LEU A 7 5.90 -21.25 -14.06
C LEU A 7 5.65 -19.96 -14.85
N ILE A 8 6.71 -19.24 -15.25
CA ILE A 8 6.60 -18.07 -16.14
C ILE A 8 6.07 -18.48 -17.52
N SER A 9 6.55 -19.61 -18.06
CA SER A 9 6.08 -20.11 -19.35
C SER A 9 4.60 -20.50 -19.33
N GLU A 10 4.11 -21.03 -18.21
CA GLU A 10 2.72 -21.45 -18.03
C GLU A 10 1.77 -20.26 -17.81
N LEU A 11 2.14 -19.33 -16.92
CA LEU A 11 1.27 -18.23 -16.49
C LEU A 11 1.44 -16.94 -17.31
N GLY A 12 2.51 -16.87 -18.11
CA GLY A 12 2.96 -15.62 -18.71
C GLY A 12 3.53 -14.63 -17.68
N LYS A 13 4.07 -13.51 -18.19
CA LYS A 13 4.70 -12.49 -17.35
C LYS A 13 3.73 -11.87 -16.34
N GLU A 14 2.50 -11.56 -16.78
CA GLU A 14 1.48 -10.96 -15.91
C GLU A 14 1.00 -11.93 -14.82
N GLY A 15 0.74 -13.19 -15.20
CA GLY A 15 0.34 -14.21 -14.25
C GLY A 15 1.43 -14.52 -13.22
N PHE A 16 2.69 -14.57 -13.62
CA PHE A 16 3.79 -14.72 -12.68
C PHE A 16 4.01 -13.46 -11.81
N GLY A 17 3.81 -12.26 -12.36
CA GLY A 17 3.78 -11.02 -11.57
C GLY A 17 2.71 -11.05 -10.47
N LEU A 18 1.55 -11.64 -10.75
CA LEU A 18 0.51 -11.89 -9.76
C LEU A 18 0.95 -12.90 -8.69
N VAL A 19 1.67 -13.96 -9.05
CA VAL A 19 2.27 -14.91 -8.07
C VAL A 19 3.19 -14.16 -7.10
N LEU A 20 4.08 -13.32 -7.61
CA LEU A 20 4.96 -12.48 -6.78
C LEU A 20 4.16 -11.59 -5.83
N LYS A 21 3.12 -10.91 -6.34
CA LYS A 21 2.22 -10.08 -5.53
C LYS A 21 1.51 -10.87 -4.43
N ILE A 22 0.96 -12.05 -4.74
CA ILE A 22 0.30 -12.92 -3.75
C ILE A 22 1.28 -13.37 -2.67
N ASN A 23 2.55 -13.57 -3.00
CA ASN A 23 3.55 -14.02 -2.03
C ASN A 23 4.29 -12.88 -1.32
N ARG A 24 4.01 -11.62 -1.66
CA ARG A 24 4.67 -10.41 -1.13
C ARG A 24 6.17 -10.46 -1.32
N VAL A 25 6.60 -11.02 -2.45
CA VAL A 25 8.00 -11.30 -2.77
C VAL A 25 8.34 -10.71 -4.14
N ASP A 26 9.56 -10.22 -4.33
CA ASP A 26 10.09 -9.91 -5.66
C ASP A 26 10.84 -11.12 -6.25
N LEU A 27 11.20 -11.04 -7.54
CA LEU A 27 11.85 -12.14 -8.25
C LEU A 27 13.21 -12.53 -7.63
N ASP A 28 14.01 -11.55 -7.21
CA ASP A 28 15.36 -11.79 -6.68
C ASP A 28 15.32 -12.48 -5.31
N HIS A 29 14.19 -12.41 -4.62
CA HIS A 29 13.98 -13.04 -3.32
C HIS A 29 13.17 -14.34 -3.37
N VAL A 30 12.78 -14.82 -4.56
CA VAL A 30 12.22 -16.18 -4.71
C VAL A 30 13.32 -17.21 -4.50
N ARG A 31 13.20 -18.03 -3.43
CA ARG A 31 14.24 -19.02 -3.08
C ARG A 31 13.94 -20.39 -3.68
N GLN A 32 14.99 -21.09 -4.11
CA GLN A 32 14.87 -22.48 -4.52
C GLN A 32 14.38 -23.34 -3.35
N GLY A 33 13.37 -24.17 -3.60
CA GLY A 33 12.75 -25.04 -2.58
C GLY A 33 11.68 -24.34 -1.73
N GLU A 34 11.43 -23.05 -1.90
CA GLU A 34 10.32 -22.36 -1.24
C GLU A 34 8.99 -22.67 -1.94
N ALA A 35 7.94 -22.89 -1.14
CA ALA A 35 6.57 -22.99 -1.65
C ALA A 35 6.00 -21.58 -1.93
N LEU A 36 5.57 -21.36 -3.17
CA LEU A 36 4.81 -20.18 -3.58
C LEU A 36 3.34 -20.53 -3.72
N VAL A 37 2.47 -19.64 -3.25
CA VAL A 37 1.04 -19.72 -3.55
C VAL A 37 0.81 -19.25 -4.97
N VAL A 38 0.26 -20.13 -5.81
CA VAL A 38 -0.07 -19.84 -7.20
C VAL A 38 -1.60 -19.78 -7.34
N PRO A 39 -2.17 -18.71 -7.92
CA PRO A 39 -3.60 -18.60 -8.09
C PRO A 39 -4.08 -19.61 -9.13
N ALA A 40 -5.20 -20.29 -8.86
CA ALA A 40 -5.81 -21.24 -9.81
C ALA A 40 -6.27 -20.57 -11.12
N LYS A 41 -6.47 -19.25 -11.11
CA LYS A 41 -6.86 -18.44 -12.26
C LYS A 41 -6.10 -17.12 -12.26
N VAL A 42 -5.48 -16.79 -13.39
CA VAL A 42 -5.01 -15.43 -13.66
C VAL A 42 -6.22 -14.58 -14.07
N ALA A 43 -6.47 -13.49 -13.35
CA ALA A 43 -7.60 -12.59 -13.56
C ALA A 43 -7.15 -11.15 -13.28
N ASP A 44 -8.06 -10.20 -13.46
CA ASP A 44 -7.79 -8.79 -13.19
C ASP A 44 -7.23 -8.56 -11.79
N LEU A 45 -6.37 -7.55 -11.65
CA LEU A 45 -5.69 -7.25 -10.39
C LEU A 45 -6.64 -7.24 -9.19
N LEU A 46 -7.77 -6.54 -9.30
CA LEU A 46 -8.72 -6.38 -8.19
C LEU A 46 -9.44 -7.68 -7.80
N TYR A 47 -9.55 -8.66 -8.70
CA TYR A 47 -10.11 -9.97 -8.38
C TYR A 47 -9.27 -10.69 -7.30
N HIS A 48 -7.96 -10.45 -7.30
CA HIS A 48 -7.01 -11.04 -6.36
C HIS A 48 -6.74 -10.13 -5.15
N SER A 49 -7.50 -9.04 -5.00
CA SER A 49 -7.27 -8.15 -3.89
C SER A 49 -7.67 -8.78 -2.55
N PRO A 50 -6.84 -8.68 -1.51
CA PRO A 50 -7.21 -9.12 -0.17
C PRO A 50 -8.11 -8.10 0.55
N PHE A 51 -8.46 -6.98 -0.07
CA PHE A 51 -9.22 -5.89 0.53
C PHE A 51 -10.67 -5.88 0.04
N PRO A 52 -11.61 -5.25 0.78
CA PRO A 52 -12.98 -5.13 0.33
C PRO A 52 -13.07 -4.23 -0.92
N PRO A 53 -13.92 -4.57 -1.91
CA PRO A 53 -14.05 -3.77 -3.13
C PRO A 53 -14.68 -2.39 -2.89
N GLN A 54 -15.42 -2.24 -1.78
CA GLN A 54 -16.07 -1.01 -1.37
C GLN A 54 -15.88 -0.78 0.13
N VAL A 55 -15.65 0.47 0.52
CA VAL A 55 -15.50 0.94 1.89
C VAL A 55 -16.35 2.20 2.09
N GLU A 56 -17.46 2.07 2.81
CA GLU A 56 -18.42 3.16 2.99
C GLU A 56 -17.87 4.30 3.85
N VAL A 57 -17.05 3.99 4.86
CA VAL A 57 -16.53 4.99 5.82
C VAL A 57 -15.70 6.10 5.16
N VAL A 58 -15.13 5.86 3.98
CA VAL A 58 -14.37 6.87 3.20
C VAL A 58 -15.02 7.21 1.86
N GLN A 59 -16.32 6.97 1.67
CA GLN A 59 -17.00 7.28 0.41
C GLN A 59 -16.92 8.77 0.04
N SER A 60 -16.94 9.65 1.05
CA SER A 60 -16.83 11.11 0.89
C SER A 60 -15.38 11.59 0.82
N VAL A 61 -14.39 10.69 0.78
CA VAL A 61 -12.98 11.00 0.63
C VAL A 61 -12.57 10.57 -0.77
N ARG A 62 -12.25 11.54 -1.65
CA ARG A 62 -11.96 11.25 -3.05
C ARG A 62 -10.83 10.25 -3.27
N LYS A 63 -9.75 10.28 -2.47
CA LYS A 63 -8.65 9.32 -2.54
C LYS A 63 -8.21 8.90 -1.14
N ALA A 64 -8.05 7.61 -0.90
CA ALA A 64 -7.52 7.09 0.36
C ALA A 64 -6.69 5.83 0.14
N ILE A 65 -5.69 5.60 0.98
CA ILE A 65 -4.91 4.36 1.02
C ILE A 65 -5.11 3.70 2.37
N PHE A 66 -5.34 2.38 2.34
CA PHE A 66 -5.39 1.53 3.52
C PHE A 66 -4.25 0.53 3.46
N LEU A 67 -3.38 0.51 4.47
CA LEU A 67 -2.29 -0.43 4.58
C LEU A 67 -2.48 -1.33 5.78
N SER A 68 -2.55 -2.64 5.54
CA SER A 68 -2.59 -3.64 6.60
C SER A 68 -1.19 -4.22 6.81
N ARG A 69 -0.60 -3.95 7.98
CA ARG A 69 0.67 -4.57 8.38
C ARG A 69 0.47 -6.06 8.63
N ARG A 70 -0.72 -6.49 9.06
CA ARG A 70 -1.04 -7.92 9.28
C ARG A 70 -0.82 -8.77 8.02
N ILE A 71 -1.27 -8.30 6.87
CA ILE A 71 -1.21 -9.05 5.61
C ILE A 71 -0.17 -8.53 4.62
N GLN A 72 0.61 -7.52 5.04
CA GLN A 72 1.67 -6.91 4.23
C GLN A 72 1.16 -6.51 2.83
N ALA A 73 0.05 -5.77 2.80
CA ALA A 73 -0.51 -5.24 1.57
C ALA A 73 -1.18 -3.88 1.81
N LEU A 74 -1.36 -3.13 0.73
CA LEU A 74 -2.15 -1.90 0.71
C LEU A 74 -3.20 -1.93 -0.38
N ALA A 75 -4.24 -1.13 -0.22
CA ALA A 75 -5.26 -0.85 -1.22
C ALA A 75 -5.50 0.65 -1.35
N ALA A 76 -5.67 1.10 -2.59
CA ALA A 76 -6.03 2.46 -2.93
C ALA A 76 -7.51 2.52 -3.33
N TYR A 77 -8.20 3.55 -2.86
CA TYR A 77 -9.62 3.75 -3.05
C TYR A 77 -9.89 5.13 -3.62
N GLU A 78 -10.89 5.20 -4.50
CA GLU A 78 -11.50 6.45 -4.94
C GLU A 78 -12.96 6.50 -4.52
N SER A 79 -13.33 7.47 -3.67
CA SER A 79 -14.69 7.60 -3.13
C SER A 79 -15.24 6.27 -2.59
N GLY A 80 -14.42 5.57 -1.80
CA GLY A 80 -14.78 4.29 -1.21
C GLY A 80 -14.71 3.08 -2.15
N ARG A 81 -14.56 3.25 -3.48
CA ARG A 81 -14.40 2.13 -4.42
C ARG A 81 -12.93 1.79 -4.61
N GLN A 82 -12.58 0.52 -4.48
CA GLN A 82 -11.21 0.09 -4.69
C GLN A 82 -10.78 0.29 -6.16
N VAL A 83 -9.59 0.87 -6.35
CA VAL A 83 -9.00 1.09 -7.68
C VAL A 83 -7.66 0.37 -7.86
N TYR A 84 -6.98 0.02 -6.77
CA TYR A 84 -5.69 -0.68 -6.84
C TYR A 84 -5.38 -1.44 -5.54
N TRP A 85 -4.47 -2.41 -5.62
CA TRP A 85 -3.81 -2.97 -4.46
C TRP A 85 -2.37 -3.39 -4.80
N ALA A 86 -1.52 -3.43 -3.78
CA ALA A 86 -0.13 -3.83 -3.90
C ALA A 86 0.33 -4.64 -2.69
N PRO A 87 1.25 -5.60 -2.87
CA PRO A 87 2.02 -6.15 -1.75
C PRO A 87 2.94 -5.08 -1.16
N THR A 88 3.34 -5.26 0.10
CA THR A 88 4.39 -4.44 0.72
C THR A 88 5.34 -5.27 1.56
N SER A 89 6.53 -4.72 1.86
CA SER A 89 7.34 -5.11 3.01
C SER A 89 7.51 -3.91 3.95
N SER A 90 6.85 -3.95 5.10
CA SER A 90 6.88 -2.90 6.12
C SER A 90 8.05 -3.07 7.09
N GLY A 91 8.07 -2.27 8.16
CA GLY A 91 9.11 -2.29 9.20
C GLY A 91 9.26 -3.65 9.89
N LYS A 92 10.50 -4.07 10.13
CA LYS A 92 10.85 -5.28 10.91
C LYS A 92 10.52 -5.11 12.39
N LYS A 93 10.52 -6.20 13.16
CA LYS A 93 10.17 -6.24 14.61
C LYS A 93 10.89 -5.16 15.45
N ALA A 94 12.16 -4.91 15.18
CA ALA A 94 12.96 -3.91 15.93
C ALA A 94 12.63 -2.44 15.57
N THR A 95 12.08 -2.20 14.38
CA THR A 95 11.72 -0.87 13.86
C THR A 95 10.43 -0.99 13.04
N PRO A 96 9.30 -1.27 13.71
CA PRO A 96 8.05 -1.56 13.04
C PRO A 96 7.48 -0.29 12.41
N THR A 97 6.77 -0.43 11.28
CA THR A 97 5.99 0.68 10.75
C THR A 97 4.87 1.03 11.73
N PRO A 98 4.74 2.29 12.16
CA PRO A 98 3.69 2.73 13.08
C PRO A 98 2.29 2.58 12.46
N ALA A 99 1.29 2.31 13.28
CA ALA A 99 -0.12 2.43 12.90
C ALA A 99 -0.62 3.87 13.11
N GLY A 100 -1.69 4.24 12.40
CA GLY A 100 -2.36 5.53 12.53
C GLY A 100 -2.67 6.19 11.19
N LEU A 101 -3.10 7.45 11.26
CA LEU A 101 -3.37 8.29 10.11
C LEU A 101 -2.13 9.08 9.68
N PHE A 102 -1.67 8.78 8.46
CA PHE A 102 -0.63 9.48 7.75
C PHE A 102 -1.20 10.21 6.53
N GLN A 103 -0.34 10.95 5.82
CA GLN A 103 -0.67 11.66 4.59
C GLN A 103 0.52 11.56 3.64
N THR A 104 0.27 11.53 2.34
CA THR A 104 1.35 11.63 1.36
C THR A 104 1.84 13.08 1.27
N ASN A 105 3.03 13.34 1.82
CA ASN A 105 3.53 14.70 2.07
C ASN A 105 4.17 15.33 0.85
N TRP A 106 5.27 14.74 0.39
CA TRP A 106 6.04 15.17 -0.77
C TRP A 106 6.66 13.94 -1.40
N LYS A 107 6.98 14.03 -2.70
CA LYS A 107 7.50 12.90 -3.47
C LYS A 107 8.76 13.27 -4.26
N SER A 108 9.64 12.28 -4.46
CA SER A 108 10.83 12.38 -5.31
C SER A 108 10.99 11.10 -6.11
N ARG A 109 11.43 11.20 -7.37
CA ARG A 109 11.70 10.00 -8.20
C ARG A 109 12.82 9.16 -7.62
N GLU A 110 13.84 9.80 -7.06
CA GLU A 110 14.95 9.14 -6.37
C GLU A 110 15.33 9.92 -5.11
N ARG A 111 15.71 9.21 -4.06
CA ARG A 111 16.20 9.79 -2.81
C ARG A 111 17.19 8.84 -2.14
N ALA A 112 18.33 9.34 -1.69
CA ALA A 112 19.21 8.56 -0.81
C ALA A 112 18.51 8.31 0.55
N SER A 113 18.65 7.10 1.09
CA SER A 113 18.12 6.75 2.40
C SER A 113 18.86 7.50 3.51
N THR A 114 18.15 7.87 4.57
CA THR A 114 18.74 8.50 5.76
C THR A 114 19.41 7.48 6.69
N VAL A 115 19.20 6.19 6.44
CA VAL A 115 19.83 5.09 7.19
C VAL A 115 21.19 4.72 6.56
N ASP A 116 21.27 4.77 5.24
CA ASP A 116 22.46 4.46 4.45
C ASP A 116 22.37 5.20 3.11
N GLU A 117 23.29 6.13 2.87
CA GLU A 117 23.25 7.00 1.68
C GLU A 117 23.46 6.23 0.37
N GLN A 118 24.00 5.00 0.43
CA GLN A 118 24.16 4.14 -0.74
C GLN A 118 22.82 3.54 -1.21
N TRP A 119 21.79 3.53 -0.36
CA TRP A 119 20.50 2.97 -0.71
C TRP A 119 19.64 4.03 -1.40
N ILE A 120 19.49 3.89 -2.70
CA ILE A 120 18.63 4.76 -3.52
C ILE A 120 17.18 4.27 -3.44
N LEU A 121 16.33 5.11 -2.87
CA LEU A 121 14.90 4.90 -2.73
C LEU A 121 14.19 5.50 -3.95
N ARG A 122 13.76 4.64 -4.88
CA ARG A 122 13.03 5.05 -6.09
C ARG A 122 11.54 5.21 -5.82
N TRP A 123 10.89 6.12 -6.55
CA TRP A 123 9.47 6.43 -6.41
C TRP A 123 9.09 6.78 -4.97
N TYR A 124 9.94 7.58 -4.33
CA TYR A 124 9.85 7.92 -2.92
C TYR A 124 8.67 8.85 -2.66
N PHE A 125 7.86 8.50 -1.67
CA PHE A 125 6.77 9.33 -1.16
C PHE A 125 6.84 9.38 0.37
N ASN A 126 7.09 10.57 0.93
CA ASN A 126 7.14 10.76 2.37
C ASN A 126 5.75 10.68 3.00
N LEU A 127 5.63 9.99 4.14
CA LEU A 127 4.43 9.96 4.98
C LEU A 127 4.66 10.63 6.34
N ASP A 128 5.83 10.41 6.93
CA ASP A 128 6.24 11.02 8.19
C ASP A 128 7.75 11.23 8.23
N ASN A 129 8.17 12.45 8.59
CA ASN A 129 9.59 12.80 8.64
C ASN A 129 10.28 12.31 9.91
N LEU A 130 9.58 12.26 11.04
CA LEU A 130 10.17 11.99 12.35
C LEU A 130 10.50 10.50 12.53
N GLN A 131 9.58 9.65 12.10
CA GLN A 131 9.66 8.20 12.18
C GLN A 131 10.14 7.58 10.85
N GLY A 132 10.40 8.40 9.84
CA GLY A 132 10.94 7.98 8.54
C GLY A 132 9.97 7.12 7.72
N VAL A 133 8.66 7.28 7.92
CA VAL A 133 7.66 6.49 7.19
C VAL A 133 7.53 7.02 5.77
N SER A 134 7.64 6.13 4.79
CA SER A 134 7.56 6.48 3.37
C SER A 134 7.17 5.28 2.51
N PHE A 135 6.54 5.54 1.37
CA PHE A 135 6.44 4.57 0.28
C PHE A 135 7.67 4.70 -0.61
N HIS A 136 8.22 3.59 -1.09
CA HIS A 136 9.21 3.58 -2.16
C HIS A 136 9.37 2.18 -2.73
N GLN A 137 9.95 2.10 -3.93
CA GLN A 137 10.42 0.83 -4.49
C GLN A 137 11.61 0.32 -3.67
N TYR A 138 11.59 -0.97 -3.34
CA TYR A 138 12.74 -1.69 -2.80
C TYR A 138 12.48 -3.21 -2.80
N ALA A 139 13.45 -3.97 -2.29
CA ALA A 139 13.33 -5.42 -2.08
C ALA A 139 12.12 -5.82 -1.21
N LEU A 140 11.35 -6.80 -1.70
CA LEU A 140 10.27 -7.49 -1.01
C LEU A 140 10.70 -8.95 -0.76
N PRO A 141 11.12 -9.30 0.46
CA PRO A 141 11.62 -10.63 0.75
C PRO A 141 10.53 -11.61 1.22
N GLY A 142 9.24 -11.28 1.13
CA GLY A 142 8.16 -12.11 1.66
C GLY A 142 7.96 -11.99 3.18
N TYR A 143 8.38 -10.88 3.81
CA TYR A 143 8.14 -10.55 5.21
C TYR A 143 8.49 -9.07 5.49
N PRO A 144 8.09 -8.48 6.65
CA PRO A 144 8.50 -7.12 7.00
C PRO A 144 10.01 -7.03 7.27
N ALA A 145 10.72 -6.21 6.49
CA ALA A 145 12.17 -6.14 6.50
C ALA A 145 12.75 -4.71 6.53
N SER A 146 11.90 -3.68 6.52
CA SER A 146 12.36 -2.29 6.42
C SER A 146 12.70 -1.69 7.79
N HIS A 147 13.25 -0.47 7.78
CA HIS A 147 13.34 0.41 8.95
C HIS A 147 12.19 1.41 8.88
N SER A 148 10.99 1.00 9.32
CA SER A 148 9.73 1.79 9.30
C SER A 148 9.12 2.13 7.94
N CYS A 149 9.90 2.14 6.85
CA CYS A 149 9.40 2.39 5.50
C CYS A 149 8.44 1.31 4.98
N ILE A 150 7.75 1.60 3.90
CA ILE A 150 6.80 0.71 3.22
C ILE A 150 7.35 0.45 1.82
N ARG A 151 7.98 -0.72 1.65
CA ARG A 151 8.60 -1.12 0.39
C ARG A 151 7.56 -1.70 -0.54
N LEU A 152 7.61 -1.32 -1.81
CA LEU A 152 6.72 -1.78 -2.86
C LEU A 152 7.53 -2.39 -4.02
N LEU A 153 6.89 -3.26 -4.81
CA LEU A 153 7.44 -3.60 -6.14
C LEU A 153 7.52 -2.34 -6.99
N GLU A 154 8.42 -2.30 -7.97
CA GLU A 154 8.66 -1.09 -8.76
C GLU A 154 7.40 -0.55 -9.45
N GLU A 155 6.64 -1.45 -10.11
CA GLU A 155 5.41 -1.08 -10.79
C GLU A 155 4.37 -0.49 -9.83
N ASP A 156 4.28 -1.06 -8.63
CA ASP A 156 3.37 -0.61 -7.58
C ASP A 156 3.80 0.72 -6.97
N ALA A 157 5.10 0.90 -6.72
CA ALA A 157 5.66 2.15 -6.22
C ALA A 157 5.42 3.30 -7.21
N ARG A 158 5.66 3.05 -8.51
CA ARG A 158 5.39 4.02 -9.57
C ARG A 158 3.91 4.34 -9.67
N TRP A 159 3.03 3.33 -9.61
CA TRP A 159 1.59 3.54 -9.64
C TRP A 159 1.13 4.43 -8.48
N ILE A 160 1.57 4.14 -7.25
CA ILE A 160 1.24 4.96 -6.08
C ILE A 160 1.83 6.37 -6.21
N TYR A 161 3.07 6.49 -6.70
CA TYR A 161 3.73 7.78 -6.91
C TYR A 161 2.95 8.69 -7.86
N ASP A 162 2.40 8.13 -8.94
CA ASP A 162 1.65 8.88 -9.95
C ASP A 162 0.20 9.13 -9.52
N TRP A 163 -0.45 8.14 -8.92
CA TRP A 163 -1.86 8.24 -8.51
C TRP A 163 -2.06 9.09 -7.26
N ALA A 164 -1.20 8.93 -6.24
CA ALA A 164 -1.34 9.64 -4.98
C ALA A 164 -0.91 11.10 -5.10
N GLU A 165 -1.47 11.92 -4.23
CA GLU A 165 -1.30 13.35 -4.31
C GLU A 165 -0.48 13.87 -3.15
N GLN A 166 0.45 14.78 -3.43
CA GLN A 166 1.24 15.41 -2.38
C GLN A 166 0.51 16.61 -1.77
N TRP A 167 1.13 17.21 -0.75
CA TRP A 167 0.67 18.47 -0.17
C TRP A 167 0.56 19.57 -1.22
N VAL A 168 -0.43 20.43 -1.02
CA VAL A 168 -0.52 21.73 -1.69
C VAL A 168 0.05 22.77 -0.74
N LEU A 169 1.11 23.46 -1.15
CA LEU A 169 1.76 24.49 -0.35
C LEU A 169 1.38 25.89 -0.83
N SER A 170 1.52 26.88 0.06
CA SER A 170 1.49 28.30 -0.31
C SER A 170 2.59 28.62 -1.32
N LYS A 171 2.47 29.75 -2.04
CA LYS A 171 3.45 30.17 -3.06
C LYS A 171 4.88 30.27 -2.51
N ASP A 172 5.03 30.61 -1.24
CA ASP A 172 6.32 30.71 -0.55
C ASP A 172 6.79 29.38 0.08
N GLY A 173 6.00 28.30 -0.07
CA GLY A 173 6.32 26.96 0.44
C GLY A 173 6.20 26.81 1.97
N ARG A 174 5.79 27.86 2.71
CA ARG A 174 5.85 27.87 4.18
C ARG A 174 4.61 27.30 4.86
N LYS A 175 3.48 27.25 4.16
CA LYS A 175 2.20 26.81 4.73
C LYS A 175 1.61 25.68 3.88
N THR A 176 1.22 24.59 4.54
CA THR A 176 0.38 23.55 3.93
C THR A 176 -1.04 24.08 3.78
N LEU A 177 -1.50 24.26 2.54
CA LEU A 177 -2.86 24.66 2.20
C LEU A 177 -3.82 23.47 2.18
N ALA A 178 -3.35 22.31 1.70
CA ALA A 178 -4.06 21.05 1.80
C ALA A 178 -3.09 19.88 1.94
N TYR A 179 -3.48 18.89 2.73
CA TYR A 179 -2.76 17.62 2.83
C TYR A 179 -2.94 16.78 1.56
N GLY A 180 -2.07 15.79 1.40
CA GLY A 180 -2.09 14.85 0.28
C GLY A 180 -3.18 13.80 0.42
N THR A 181 -2.97 12.67 -0.23
CA THR A 181 -3.79 11.48 -0.06
C THR A 181 -3.61 10.91 1.37
N PRO A 182 -4.70 10.73 2.13
CA PRO A 182 -4.64 10.08 3.43
C PRO A 182 -4.22 8.61 3.32
N VAL A 183 -3.40 8.17 4.28
CA VAL A 183 -2.95 6.78 4.41
C VAL A 183 -3.28 6.31 5.83
N VAL A 184 -4.15 5.31 5.95
CA VAL A 184 -4.46 4.67 7.23
C VAL A 184 -3.66 3.38 7.32
N ILE A 185 -2.74 3.31 8.29
CA ILE A 185 -1.91 2.14 8.55
C ILE A 185 -2.47 1.42 9.79
N PHE A 186 -2.77 0.12 9.66
CA PHE A 186 -3.43 -0.64 10.73
C PHE A 186 -3.04 -2.12 10.73
N GLY A 187 -3.58 -2.86 11.71
CA GLY A 187 -3.34 -4.28 11.94
C GLY A 187 -1.93 -4.55 12.46
N ASP A 188 -1.74 -5.63 13.22
CA ASP A 188 -0.42 -6.03 13.72
C ASP A 188 0.11 -7.25 12.97
N TYR A 189 1.40 -7.22 12.61
CA TYR A 189 2.06 -8.37 12.03
C TYR A 189 2.57 -9.29 13.14
N ALA A 190 2.19 -10.56 13.09
CA ALA A 190 2.68 -11.57 14.02
C ALA A 190 4.07 -12.08 13.57
N TYR A 191 5.13 -11.34 13.95
CA TYR A 191 6.51 -11.62 13.51
C TYR A 191 7.02 -13.03 13.80
N ASP A 192 6.46 -13.68 14.83
CA ASP A 192 6.88 -15.01 15.29
C ASP A 192 5.96 -16.12 14.74
N GLN A 193 5.08 -15.80 13.79
CA GLN A 193 4.15 -16.74 13.15
C GLN A 193 4.36 -16.79 11.63
N PRO A 194 3.98 -17.90 10.98
CA PRO A 194 3.98 -17.96 9.52
C PRO A 194 3.14 -16.83 8.90
N PRO A 195 3.58 -16.25 7.76
CA PRO A 195 2.83 -15.19 7.11
C PRO A 195 1.42 -15.64 6.69
N PRO A 196 0.37 -14.81 6.87
CA PRO A 196 -1.01 -15.25 6.62
C PRO A 196 -1.26 -15.72 5.18
N TRP A 197 -0.59 -15.13 4.18
CA TRP A 197 -0.77 -15.51 2.78
C TRP A 197 -0.21 -16.89 2.44
N LYS A 198 0.70 -17.45 3.24
CA LYS A 198 1.17 -18.83 3.03
C LYS A 198 0.07 -19.87 3.32
N ARG A 199 -0.98 -19.49 4.06
CA ARG A 199 -2.14 -20.36 4.34
C ARG A 199 -3.28 -20.26 3.33
N LEU A 200 -3.09 -19.53 2.23
CA LEU A 200 -4.16 -19.33 1.24
C LEU A 200 -4.58 -20.61 0.54
N VAL A 201 -3.74 -21.65 0.58
CA VAL A 201 -4.06 -22.98 0.04
C VAL A 201 -5.09 -23.70 0.90
N GLU A 202 -4.99 -23.57 2.23
CA GLU A 202 -5.91 -24.20 3.19
C GLU A 202 -7.12 -23.32 3.50
N ASP A 203 -6.93 -22.01 3.56
CA ASP A 203 -7.93 -21.01 3.91
C ASP A 203 -7.83 -19.82 2.95
N PRO A 204 -8.70 -19.75 1.91
CA PRO A 204 -8.71 -18.66 0.94
C PRO A 204 -8.91 -17.28 1.56
N LYS A 205 -9.37 -17.20 2.82
CA LYS A 205 -9.59 -15.95 3.56
C LYS A 205 -8.46 -15.60 4.53
N ALA A 206 -7.39 -16.41 4.61
CA ALA A 206 -6.32 -16.24 5.60
C ALA A 206 -5.65 -14.86 5.53
N ALA A 207 -5.56 -14.27 4.34
CA ALA A 207 -5.00 -12.93 4.13
C ALA A 207 -6.06 -11.87 3.81
N THR A 208 -7.36 -12.15 4.00
CA THR A 208 -8.42 -11.16 3.76
C THR A 208 -8.41 -10.08 4.84
N VAL A 209 -8.60 -8.82 4.42
CA VAL A 209 -8.97 -7.68 5.24
C VAL A 209 -10.48 -7.49 5.08
N THR A 210 -11.19 -7.45 6.20
CA THR A 210 -12.65 -7.28 6.20
C THR A 210 -13.06 -5.80 6.13
N PRO A 211 -14.28 -5.47 5.66
CA PRO A 211 -14.84 -4.12 5.79
C PRO A 211 -14.78 -3.58 7.22
N GLN A 212 -15.05 -4.44 8.21
CA GLN A 212 -15.05 -4.08 9.63
C GLN A 212 -13.66 -3.70 10.13
N GLU A 213 -12.60 -4.36 9.66
CA GLU A 213 -11.22 -3.97 9.98
C GLU A 213 -10.90 -2.57 9.44
N VAL A 214 -11.32 -2.27 8.20
CA VAL A 214 -11.10 -0.96 7.58
C VAL A 214 -11.92 0.12 8.28
N GLU A 215 -13.17 -0.18 8.64
CA GLU A 215 -14.04 0.73 9.38
C GLU A 215 -13.47 1.04 10.78
N ALA A 216 -13.06 0.02 11.51
CA ALA A 216 -12.45 0.16 12.83
C ALA A 216 -11.18 1.01 12.76
N ALA A 217 -10.31 0.77 11.77
CA ALA A 217 -9.09 1.55 11.55
C ALA A 217 -9.36 3.01 11.16
N SER A 218 -10.53 3.30 10.58
CA SER A 218 -10.89 4.66 10.14
C SER A 218 -11.60 5.46 11.22
N ARG A 219 -12.25 4.79 12.18
CA ARG A 219 -13.25 5.40 13.07
C ARG A 219 -12.74 6.60 13.85
N GLU A 220 -11.56 6.48 14.48
CA GLU A 220 -10.96 7.59 15.25
C GLU A 220 -10.41 8.72 14.36
N HIS A 221 -10.16 8.42 13.08
CA HIS A 221 -9.54 9.33 12.12
C HIS A 221 -10.58 10.05 11.24
N LEU A 222 -11.82 9.59 11.24
CA LEU A 222 -12.86 10.03 10.32
C LEU A 222 -13.10 11.55 10.32
N PRO A 223 -13.20 12.25 11.47
CA PRO A 223 -13.36 13.70 11.46
C PRO A 223 -12.20 14.41 10.74
N THR A 224 -10.97 13.96 10.98
CA THR A 224 -9.77 14.51 10.35
C THR A 224 -9.72 14.19 8.85
N LEU A 225 -10.09 12.97 8.46
CA LEU A 225 -10.17 12.56 7.05
C LEU A 225 -11.15 13.44 6.27
N LEU A 226 -12.36 13.63 6.80
CA LEU A 226 -13.41 14.41 6.16
C LEU A 226 -13.03 15.88 6.03
N GLU A 227 -12.48 16.49 7.09
CA GLU A 227 -12.07 17.89 7.02
C GLU A 227 -10.92 18.09 6.03
N ARG A 228 -9.92 17.21 6.02
CA ARG A 228 -8.81 17.29 5.06
C ARG A 228 -9.29 17.10 3.62
N ALA A 229 -10.20 16.16 3.38
CA ALA A 229 -10.80 15.93 2.07
C ALA A 229 -11.54 17.19 1.58
N ARG A 230 -12.40 17.77 2.44
CA ARG A 230 -13.16 19.00 2.14
C ARG A 230 -12.23 20.16 1.77
N VAL A 231 -11.19 20.40 2.57
CA VAL A 231 -10.20 21.47 2.30
C VAL A 231 -9.50 21.22 0.96
N ARG A 232 -9.05 20.00 0.68
CA ARG A 232 -8.38 19.67 -0.58
C ARG A 232 -9.29 19.86 -1.80
N GLU A 233 -10.55 19.43 -1.71
CA GLU A 233 -11.52 19.58 -2.80
C GLU A 233 -11.82 21.05 -3.10
N SER A 234 -11.87 21.91 -2.08
CA SER A 234 -12.05 23.36 -2.25
C SER A 234 -10.93 24.04 -3.04
N LEU A 235 -9.75 23.40 -3.15
CA LEU A 235 -8.60 23.90 -3.91
C LEU A 235 -8.47 23.22 -5.28
N SER A 236 -9.34 22.26 -5.60
CA SER A 236 -9.26 21.53 -6.87
C SER A 236 -9.81 22.37 -8.02
N PRO A 237 -9.12 22.46 -9.17
CA PRO A 237 -9.55 23.30 -10.29
C PRO A 237 -10.90 22.91 -10.91
N ASN A 238 -11.39 21.68 -10.65
CA ASN A 238 -12.74 21.21 -10.97
C ASN A 238 -13.32 20.49 -9.74
N PRO A 239 -14.04 21.18 -8.83
CA PRO A 239 -14.72 20.50 -7.74
C PRO A 239 -15.80 19.56 -8.30
N PRO A 240 -15.98 18.35 -7.75
CA PRO A 240 -17.10 17.50 -8.13
C PRO A 240 -18.42 18.25 -7.92
N LEU A 241 -19.34 18.14 -8.88
CA LEU A 241 -20.67 18.74 -8.79
C LEU A 241 -21.31 18.30 -7.48
N LYS A 242 -21.78 19.25 -6.67
CA LYS A 242 -22.53 18.94 -5.44
C LYS A 242 -23.68 18.00 -5.81
N PRO A 243 -23.92 16.92 -5.05
CA PRO A 243 -25.16 16.16 -5.21
C PRO A 243 -26.33 17.11 -5.00
N SER A 244 -27.26 17.12 -5.96
CA SER A 244 -28.54 17.80 -5.82
C SER A 244 -29.25 17.26 -4.59
N SER A 245 -29.54 18.15 -3.64
CA SER A 245 -30.36 17.91 -2.45
C SER A 245 -31.73 17.34 -2.78
#